data_AF-A0A0C3I5V1-F1
#
_entry.id   AF-A0A0C3I5V1-F1
#
_cell.length_a   1.000
_cell.length_b   1.000
_cell.length_c   1.000
_cell.angle_alpha   90.00
_cell.angle_beta   90.00
_cell.angle_gamma   90.00
#
_symmetry.space_group_name_H-M   'P 1'
#
loop_
_entity.id
_entity.type
_entity.pdbx_description
1 polymer ?
#
loop_
_entity_poly.entity_id
_entity_poly.type
_entity_poly.pdbx_seq_one_letter_code
_entity_poly.pdbx_strand_id
1 'polypeptide(L)'
;MNESTILLTLASIHFIALMSPGPDFALVVQNATRHGRQTGLYIALGLSVGILLHSLFSLTGVSFLVHQHPVLYSVLQLLGGSYLLYLGIGALRSVISMIKNPLSDQPSKANHLVISNKRQAFTKGFATNILNPKALVFFVSLMSSLVPADMSVTGKSIALVILFGLSLFWFSSLAWMLSTQRLQTRLQQAGIYIDGLCGVVFTLVGGSILVQTIRTFIG
;
A
#
# COMPACT_ATOMS: atom_id res chain seq x y z
N MET A 1 5.67 17.93 -14.47
CA MET A 1 5.60 16.52 -14.94
C MET A 1 4.32 16.37 -15.74
N ASN A 2 4.33 15.63 -16.85
CA ASN A 2 3.08 15.31 -17.55
C ASN A 2 2.23 14.41 -16.64
N GLU A 3 0.90 14.57 -16.66
CA GLU A 3 0.00 13.78 -15.80
C GLU A 3 0.19 12.27 -15.99
N SER A 4 0.50 11.83 -17.20
CA SER A 4 0.82 10.42 -17.52
C SER A 4 2.01 9.89 -16.71
N THR A 5 3.06 10.70 -16.54
CA THR A 5 4.23 10.33 -15.73
C THR A 5 3.87 10.18 -14.26
N ILE A 6 3.01 11.07 -13.74
CA ILE A 6 2.52 11.01 -12.35
C ILE A 6 1.71 9.73 -12.15
N LEU A 7 0.76 9.45 -13.05
CA LEU A 7 -0.07 8.26 -12.99
C LEU A 7 0.75 6.97 -13.04
N LEU A 8 1.76 6.90 -13.93
CA LEU A 8 2.66 5.75 -14.02
C LEU A 8 3.49 5.57 -12.74
N THR A 9 3.97 6.68 -12.17
CA THR A 9 4.75 6.67 -10.93
C THR A 9 3.89 6.20 -9.75
N LEU A 10 2.67 6.74 -9.62
CA LEU A 10 1.69 6.30 -8.63
C LEU A 10 1.35 4.82 -8.76
N ALA A 11 1.06 4.37 -9.99
CA ALA A 11 0.75 2.98 -10.29
C ALA A 11 1.90 2.05 -9.86
N SER A 12 3.13 2.43 -10.21
CA SER A 12 4.32 1.62 -9.93
C SER A 12 4.60 1.53 -8.42
N ILE A 13 4.60 2.67 -7.73
CA ILE A 13 4.85 2.70 -6.27
C ILE A 13 3.75 1.96 -5.52
N HIS A 14 2.49 2.17 -5.90
CA HIS A 14 1.35 1.47 -5.29
C HIS A 14 1.41 -0.03 -5.54
N PHE A 15 1.73 -0.46 -6.77
CA PHE A 15 1.84 -1.88 -7.08
C PHE A 15 2.94 -2.56 -6.26
N ILE A 16 4.10 -1.92 -6.12
CA ILE A 16 5.18 -2.42 -5.26
C ILE A 16 4.73 -2.43 -3.79
N ALA A 17 4.02 -1.40 -3.34
CA ALA A 17 3.47 -1.34 -1.98
C ALA A 17 2.49 -2.47 -1.68
N LEU A 18 1.65 -2.86 -2.65
CA LEU A 18 0.72 -3.98 -2.51
C LEU A 18 1.41 -5.33 -2.30
N MET A 19 2.64 -5.48 -2.82
CA MET A 19 3.44 -6.68 -2.64
C MET A 19 4.01 -6.78 -1.23
N SER A 20 4.27 -5.64 -0.57
CA SER A 20 4.82 -5.60 0.79
C SER A 20 3.97 -6.42 1.78
N PRO A 21 4.57 -7.39 2.49
CA PRO A 21 3.88 -8.15 3.51
C PRO A 21 3.28 -7.22 4.58
N GLY A 22 2.00 -7.45 4.89
CA GLY A 22 1.25 -6.64 5.84
C GLY A 22 -0.09 -7.29 6.20
N PRO A 23 -0.93 -6.60 7.01
CA PRO A 23 -2.22 -7.12 7.45
C PRO A 23 -3.11 -7.58 6.28
N ASP A 24 -3.17 -6.77 5.22
CA ASP A 24 -3.97 -7.01 4.02
C ASP A 24 -3.54 -8.29 3.29
N PHE A 25 -2.23 -8.41 3.03
CA PHE A 25 -1.62 -9.58 2.41
C PHE A 25 -1.86 -10.85 3.24
N ALA A 26 -1.59 -10.78 4.54
CA ALA A 26 -1.76 -11.90 5.46
C ALA A 26 -3.22 -12.37 5.52
N LEU A 27 -4.17 -11.44 5.52
CA LEU A 27 -5.60 -11.75 5.53
C LEU A 27 -6.02 -12.54 4.29
N VAL A 28 -5.57 -12.14 3.09
CA VAL A 28 -5.87 -12.85 1.84
C VAL A 28 -5.25 -14.24 1.85
N VAL A 29 -3.96 -14.36 2.20
CA VAL A 29 -3.23 -15.63 2.25
C VAL A 29 -3.91 -16.64 3.19
N GLN A 30 -4.27 -16.20 4.40
CA GLN A 30 -4.85 -17.07 5.42
C GLN A 30 -6.27 -17.55 5.08
N ASN A 31 -7.05 -16.77 4.34
CA ASN A 31 -8.45 -17.06 4.07
C ASN A 31 -8.71 -17.70 2.70
N ALA A 32 -7.90 -17.38 1.68
CA ALA A 32 -7.99 -18.03 0.38
C ALA A 32 -7.69 -19.53 0.44
N THR A 33 -6.77 -19.91 1.33
CA THR A 33 -6.35 -21.30 1.59
C THR A 33 -7.39 -22.09 2.39
N ARG A 34 -7.96 -21.48 3.45
CA ARG A 34 -8.84 -22.17 4.41
C ARG A 34 -10.32 -22.17 4.02
N HIS A 35 -10.79 -21.09 3.40
CA HIS A 35 -12.21 -20.86 3.11
C HIS A 35 -12.49 -20.76 1.60
N GLY A 36 -11.51 -21.11 0.77
CA GLY A 36 -11.62 -21.15 -0.69
C GLY A 36 -11.42 -19.80 -1.39
N ARG A 37 -11.20 -19.88 -2.71
CA ARG A 37 -10.89 -18.73 -3.58
C ARG A 37 -11.97 -17.64 -3.55
N GLN A 38 -13.24 -18.03 -3.53
CA GLN A 38 -14.38 -17.10 -3.49
C GLN A 38 -14.30 -16.18 -2.26
N THR A 39 -14.03 -16.73 -1.08
CA THR A 39 -13.86 -15.95 0.16
C THR A 39 -12.70 -14.96 0.02
N GLY A 40 -11.57 -15.39 -0.56
CA GLY A 40 -10.43 -14.51 -0.85
C GLY A 40 -10.77 -13.37 -1.82
N LEU A 41 -11.61 -13.60 -2.84
CA LEU A 41 -12.04 -12.56 -3.77
C LEU A 41 -12.91 -11.48 -3.10
N TYR A 42 -13.83 -11.87 -2.20
CA TYR A 42 -14.62 -10.88 -1.46
C TYR A 42 -13.76 -10.09 -0.46
N ILE A 43 -12.76 -10.72 0.16
CA ILE A 43 -11.76 -10.01 0.97
C ILE A 43 -10.98 -9.01 0.10
N ALA A 44 -10.49 -9.43 -1.06
CA ALA A 44 -9.76 -8.58 -2.00
C ALA A 44 -10.60 -7.36 -2.43
N LEU A 45 -11.89 -7.56 -2.69
CA LEU A 45 -12.82 -6.47 -2.99
C LEU A 45 -12.95 -5.50 -1.80
N GLY A 46 -13.12 -6.02 -0.58
CA GLY A 46 -13.19 -5.19 0.63
C GLY A 46 -11.93 -4.36 0.86
N LEU A 47 -10.75 -4.98 0.74
CA LEU A 47 -9.45 -4.30 0.84
C LEU A 47 -9.33 -3.17 -0.19
N SER A 48 -9.71 -3.46 -1.44
CA SER A 48 -9.61 -2.50 -2.55
C SER A 48 -10.54 -1.31 -2.38
N VAL A 49 -11.76 -1.52 -1.84
CA VAL A 49 -12.67 -0.42 -1.48
C VAL A 49 -12.09 0.43 -0.34
N GLY A 50 -11.44 -0.17 0.65
CA GLY A 50 -10.73 0.59 1.69
C GLY A 50 -9.61 1.46 1.11
N ILE A 51 -8.82 0.90 0.20
CA ILE A 51 -7.75 1.62 -0.53
C ILE A 51 -8.33 2.77 -1.35
N LEU A 52 -9.45 2.56 -2.03
CA LEU A 52 -10.15 3.60 -2.77
C LEU A 52 -10.57 4.76 -1.86
N LEU A 53 -11.10 4.48 -0.67
CA LEU A 53 -11.48 5.53 0.29
C LEU A 53 -10.28 6.28 0.84
N HIS A 54 -9.20 5.59 1.24
CA HIS A 54 -7.96 6.24 1.65
C HIS A 54 -7.40 7.14 0.55
N SER A 55 -7.41 6.65 -0.69
CA SER A 55 -6.95 7.40 -1.86
C SER A 55 -7.83 8.63 -2.11
N LEU A 56 -9.15 8.46 -2.08
CA LEU A 56 -10.12 9.52 -2.30
C LEU A 56 -9.98 10.63 -1.25
N PHE A 57 -9.98 10.29 0.04
CA PHE A 57 -9.86 11.26 1.12
C PHE A 57 -8.50 11.94 1.16
N SER A 58 -7.43 11.20 0.86
CA SER A 58 -6.08 11.79 0.77
C SER A 58 -6.01 12.78 -0.39
N LEU A 59 -6.57 12.43 -1.55
CA LEU A 59 -6.52 13.26 -2.75
C LEU A 59 -7.35 14.54 -2.62
N THR A 60 -8.55 14.44 -2.04
CA THR A 60 -9.41 15.61 -1.78
C THR A 60 -8.86 16.48 -0.65
N GLY A 61 -8.40 15.86 0.45
CA GLY A 61 -7.81 16.57 1.59
C GLY A 61 -6.52 17.31 1.22
N VAL A 62 -5.64 16.68 0.44
CA VAL A 62 -4.44 17.32 -0.11
C VAL A 62 -4.81 18.49 -1.01
N SER A 63 -5.77 18.31 -1.93
CA SER A 63 -6.22 19.39 -2.82
C SER A 63 -6.72 20.60 -2.03
N PHE A 64 -7.44 20.38 -0.92
CA PHE A 64 -7.89 21.46 -0.04
C PHE A 64 -6.73 22.16 0.68
N LEU A 65 -5.81 21.38 1.29
CA LEU A 65 -4.70 21.91 2.06
C LEU A 65 -3.74 22.77 1.24
N VAL A 66 -3.46 22.40 -0.02
CA VAL A 66 -2.54 23.17 -0.87
C VAL A 66 -3.06 24.58 -1.12
N HIS A 67 -4.37 24.73 -1.37
CA HIS A 67 -4.95 26.03 -1.71
C HIS A 67 -5.17 26.92 -0.50
N GLN A 68 -5.57 26.34 0.64
CA GLN A 68 -5.95 27.12 1.83
C GLN A 68 -4.81 27.28 2.84
N HIS A 69 -3.92 26.28 2.95
CA HIS A 69 -2.85 26.26 3.94
C HIS A 69 -1.53 25.69 3.37
N PRO A 70 -0.80 26.45 2.51
CA PRO A 70 0.43 25.98 1.86
C PRO A 70 1.53 25.50 2.84
N VAL A 71 1.62 26.12 4.02
CA VAL A 71 2.55 25.71 5.08
C VAL A 71 2.19 24.32 5.61
N LEU A 72 0.91 24.07 5.91
CA LEU A 72 0.45 22.76 6.36
C LEU A 72 0.64 21.68 5.30
N TYR A 73 0.44 22.03 4.02
CA TYR A 73 0.72 21.12 2.92
C TYR A 73 2.21 20.73 2.87
N SER A 74 3.11 21.69 3.02
CA SER A 74 4.55 21.43 2.99
C SER A 74 5.01 20.61 4.21
N VAL A 75 4.44 20.86 5.39
CA VAL A 75 4.63 20.00 6.57
C VAL A 75 4.14 18.58 6.30
N LEU A 76 2.98 18.43 5.65
CA LEU A 76 2.43 17.12 5.29
C LEU A 76 3.33 16.36 4.32
N GLN A 77 3.94 17.05 3.34
CA GLN A 77 4.95 16.46 2.44
C GLN A 77 6.19 15.98 3.20
N LEU A 78 6.70 16.78 4.15
CA LEU A 78 7.84 16.37 4.97
C LEU A 78 7.52 15.14 5.82
N LEU A 79 6.33 15.11 6.43
CA LEU A 79 5.86 13.93 7.17
C LEU A 79 5.69 12.73 6.25
N GLY A 80 5.14 12.92 5.06
CA GLY A 80 4.89 11.86 4.10
C GLY A 80 6.17 11.25 3.53
N GLY A 81 7.12 12.10 3.11
CA GLY A 81 8.45 11.70 2.68
C GLY A 81 9.21 10.97 3.79
N SER A 82 9.16 11.48 5.03
CA SER A 82 9.77 10.83 6.20
C SER A 82 9.17 9.46 6.48
N TYR A 83 7.85 9.32 6.33
CA TYR A 83 7.16 8.05 6.55
C TYR A 83 7.49 7.02 5.47
N LEU A 84 7.51 7.41 4.19
CA LEU A 84 7.97 6.53 3.12
C LEU A 84 9.42 6.10 3.34
N LEU A 85 10.29 7.03 3.76
CA LEU A 85 11.67 6.72 4.11
C LEU A 85 11.76 5.73 5.29
N TYR A 86 10.95 5.93 6.34
CA TYR A 86 10.85 5.00 7.47
C TYR A 86 10.41 3.60 7.01
N LEU A 87 9.38 3.49 6.16
CA LEU A 87 8.92 2.22 5.60
C LEU A 87 10.02 1.56 4.75
N GLY A 88 10.72 2.34 3.93
CA GLY A 88 11.83 1.87 3.11
C GLY A 88 12.98 1.32 3.94
N ILE A 89 13.44 2.07 4.94
CA ILE A 89 14.50 1.63 5.86
C ILE A 89 14.05 0.40 6.65
N GLY A 90 12.79 0.34 7.10
CA GLY A 90 12.21 -0.80 7.80
C GLY A 90 12.27 -2.08 6.96
N ALA A 91 11.89 -2.00 5.68
CA ALA A 91 11.94 -3.13 4.76
C ALA A 91 13.38 -3.55 4.41
N LEU A 92 14.32 -2.61 4.26
CA LEU A 92 15.74 -2.95 4.10
C LEU A 92 16.31 -3.64 5.35
N ARG A 93 15.90 -3.21 6.54
CA ARG A 93 16.30 -3.84 7.81
C ARG A 93 15.72 -5.25 7.95
N SER A 94 14.47 -5.49 7.53
CA SER A 94 13.89 -6.84 7.57
C SER A 94 14.67 -7.80 6.68
N VAL A 95 15.06 -7.37 5.47
CA VAL A 95 15.93 -8.14 4.58
C VAL A 95 17.26 -8.48 5.25
N ILE A 96 17.95 -7.50 5.83
CA ILE A 96 19.24 -7.73 6.51
C ILE A 96 19.08 -8.71 7.67
N SER A 97 18.00 -8.60 8.45
CA SER A 97 17.71 -9.51 9.56
C SER A 97 17.44 -10.93 9.08
N MET A 98 16.67 -11.10 8.01
CA MET A 98 16.30 -12.39 7.45
C MET A 98 17.50 -13.12 6.82
N ILE A 99 18.45 -12.38 6.23
CA ILE A 99 19.74 -12.92 5.76
C ILE A 99 20.59 -13.40 6.93
N LYS A 100 20.63 -12.63 8.03
CA LYS A 100 21.44 -12.96 9.21
C LYS A 100 20.87 -14.12 10.03
N ASN A 101 19.54 -14.24 10.11
CA ASN A 101 18.84 -15.23 10.91
C ASN A 101 17.69 -15.89 10.11
N PRO A 102 17.98 -16.85 9.23
CA PRO A 102 16.99 -17.45 8.32
C PRO A 102 15.90 -18.33 9.00
N LEU A 103 15.89 -18.44 10.33
CA LEU A 103 15.03 -19.38 11.08
C LEU A 103 13.92 -18.71 11.93
N SER A 104 13.74 -17.38 11.91
CA SER A 104 12.87 -16.72 12.92
C SER A 104 11.38 -16.59 12.58
N ASP A 105 10.93 -16.81 11.34
CA ASP A 105 9.54 -16.52 10.98
C ASP A 105 8.65 -17.77 11.01
N GLN A 106 8.21 -18.14 12.23
CA GLN A 106 6.95 -18.87 12.35
C GLN A 106 5.78 -17.88 12.28
N PRO A 107 4.82 -18.04 11.35
CA PRO A 107 3.64 -17.20 11.35
C PRO A 107 2.86 -17.40 12.66
N SER A 108 2.73 -16.33 13.43
CA SER A 108 1.90 -16.31 14.64
C SER A 108 0.49 -16.80 14.32
N LYS A 109 0.03 -17.81 15.06
CA LYS A 109 -1.33 -18.36 14.97
C LYS A 109 -2.33 -17.27 15.41
N ALA A 110 -2.83 -16.49 14.45
CA ALA A 110 -3.87 -15.50 14.72
C ALA A 110 -5.23 -16.20 14.94
N ASN A 111 -5.95 -15.73 15.97
CA ASN A 111 -7.21 -16.29 16.45
C ASN A 111 -8.29 -16.40 15.36
N HIS A 112 -9.00 -17.53 15.42
CA HIS A 112 -9.84 -18.08 14.38
C HIS A 112 -11.23 -17.47 14.36
N LEU A 113 -11.63 -16.88 13.24
CA LEU A 113 -13.04 -16.67 12.90
C LEU A 113 -13.32 -17.41 11.59
N VAL A 114 -14.31 -18.29 11.61
CA VAL A 114 -14.83 -18.95 10.41
C VAL A 114 -15.53 -17.88 9.58
N ILE A 115 -15.00 -17.61 8.38
CA ILE A 115 -15.68 -16.73 7.42
C ILE A 115 -16.69 -17.59 6.67
N SER A 116 -17.95 -17.52 7.07
CA SER A 116 -19.00 -18.42 6.57
C SER A 116 -19.81 -17.82 5.41
N ASN A 117 -19.77 -16.49 5.21
CA ASN A 117 -20.51 -15.83 4.13
C ASN A 117 -19.73 -14.68 3.43
N LYS A 118 -20.14 -14.37 2.20
CA LYS A 118 -19.51 -13.37 1.31
C LYS A 118 -19.47 -11.96 1.91
N ARG A 119 -20.52 -11.56 2.64
CA ARG A 119 -20.61 -10.25 3.28
C ARG A 119 -19.59 -10.10 4.40
N GLN A 120 -19.40 -11.15 5.20
CA GLN A 120 -18.42 -11.19 6.27
C GLN A 120 -17.00 -11.11 5.70
N ALA A 121 -16.72 -11.81 4.59
CA ALA A 121 -15.46 -11.74 3.87
C ALA A 121 -15.14 -10.31 3.40
N PHE A 122 -16.09 -9.67 2.72
CA PHE A 122 -15.96 -8.27 2.28
C PHE A 122 -15.76 -7.32 3.47
N THR A 123 -16.62 -7.41 4.49
CA THR A 123 -16.56 -6.53 5.66
C THR A 123 -15.22 -6.68 6.39
N LYS A 124 -14.70 -7.90 6.49
CA LYS A 124 -13.39 -8.16 7.09
C LYS A 124 -12.26 -7.54 6.30
N GLY A 125 -12.27 -7.68 4.96
CA GLY A 125 -11.29 -7.03 4.09
C GLY A 125 -11.36 -5.50 4.24
N PHE A 126 -12.55 -4.93 4.11
CA PHE A 126 -12.78 -3.49 4.25
C PHE A 126 -12.32 -2.96 5.61
N ALA A 127 -12.76 -3.57 6.71
CA ALA A 127 -12.38 -3.17 8.05
C ALA A 127 -10.87 -3.29 8.30
N THR A 128 -10.23 -4.33 7.76
CA THR A 128 -8.79 -4.53 7.90
C THR A 128 -8.02 -3.40 7.25
N ASN A 129 -8.39 -2.99 6.03
CA ASN A 129 -7.68 -1.91 5.34
C ASN A 129 -8.04 -0.51 5.87
N ILE A 130 -9.33 -0.22 6.10
CA ILE A 130 -9.74 1.12 6.52
C ILE A 130 -9.20 1.49 7.91
N LEU A 131 -9.07 0.51 8.81
CA LEU A 131 -8.48 0.68 10.14
C LEU A 131 -6.95 0.51 10.14
N ASN A 132 -6.32 0.30 8.99
CA ASN A 132 -4.88 0.11 8.89
C ASN A 132 -4.17 1.47 8.89
N PRO A 133 -3.50 1.88 9.99
CA PRO A 133 -2.77 3.13 10.02
C PRO A 133 -1.62 3.15 8.99
N LYS A 134 -1.06 1.98 8.64
CA LYS A 134 -0.02 1.88 7.59
C LYS A 134 -0.56 2.37 6.25
N ALA A 135 -1.78 1.95 5.89
CA ALA A 135 -2.43 2.30 4.63
C ALA A 135 -2.82 3.78 4.60
N LEU A 136 -3.46 4.28 5.67
CA LEU A 136 -3.84 5.70 5.77
C LEU A 136 -2.63 6.61 5.56
N VAL A 137 -1.58 6.42 6.36
CA VAL A 137 -0.39 7.26 6.29
C VAL A 137 0.31 7.11 4.94
N PHE A 138 0.34 5.90 4.35
CA PHE A 138 0.87 5.69 3.00
C PHE A 138 0.14 6.53 1.94
N PHE A 139 -1.19 6.50 1.88
CA PHE A 139 -1.93 7.26 0.86
C PHE A 139 -1.85 8.76 1.07
N VAL A 140 -1.88 9.22 2.32
CA VAL A 140 -1.65 10.64 2.64
C VAL A 140 -0.26 11.07 2.16
N SER A 141 0.76 10.26 2.43
CA SER A 141 2.14 10.52 2.01
C SER A 141 2.27 10.53 0.49
N LEU A 142 1.71 9.52 -0.18
CA LEU A 142 1.80 9.34 -1.61
C LEU A 142 1.11 10.47 -2.37
N MET A 143 -0.12 10.82 -1.96
CA MET A 143 -0.90 11.89 -2.61
C MET A 143 -0.29 13.27 -2.35
N SER A 144 0.11 13.57 -1.10
CA SER A 144 0.70 14.89 -0.78
C SER A 144 2.00 15.14 -1.51
N SER A 145 2.78 14.09 -1.79
CA SER A 145 4.12 14.22 -2.34
C SER A 145 4.20 14.11 -3.86
N LEU A 146 3.32 13.31 -4.48
CA LEU A 146 3.40 13.02 -5.91
C LEU A 146 2.29 13.65 -6.76
N VAL A 147 1.18 14.06 -6.15
CA VAL A 147 0.06 14.65 -6.88
C VAL A 147 0.09 16.17 -6.75
N PRO A 148 0.37 16.90 -7.84
CA PRO A 148 0.25 18.36 -7.86
C PRO A 148 -1.18 18.82 -7.64
N ALA A 149 -1.35 19.99 -7.02
CA ALA A 149 -2.67 20.53 -6.72
C ALA A 149 -3.49 20.86 -7.98
N ASP A 150 -2.80 21.31 -9.03
CA ASP A 150 -3.31 21.68 -10.34
C ASP A 150 -3.58 20.48 -11.26
N MET A 151 -3.31 19.24 -10.80
CA MET A 151 -3.69 18.04 -11.55
C MET A 151 -5.20 18.04 -11.84
N SER A 152 -5.56 17.76 -13.09
CA SER A 152 -6.93 17.81 -13.57
C SER A 152 -7.85 16.83 -12.82
N VAL A 153 -9.16 17.15 -12.76
CA VAL A 153 -10.17 16.27 -12.17
C VAL A 153 -10.19 14.91 -12.87
N THR A 154 -10.00 14.89 -14.20
CA THR A 154 -9.88 13.67 -14.99
C THR A 154 -8.66 12.86 -14.57
N GLY A 155 -7.48 13.48 -14.46
CA GLY A 155 -6.25 12.83 -13.98
C GLY A 155 -6.41 12.23 -12.58
N LYS A 156 -7.00 12.99 -11.66
CA LYS A 156 -7.34 12.53 -10.30
C LYS A 156 -8.29 11.33 -10.31
N SER A 157 -9.31 11.36 -11.16
CA SER A 157 -10.27 10.25 -11.31
C SER A 157 -9.61 8.99 -11.86
N ILE A 158 -8.74 9.14 -12.87
CA ILE A 158 -7.96 8.03 -13.44
C ILE A 158 -7.04 7.43 -12.38
N ALA A 159 -6.38 8.26 -11.56
CA ALA A 159 -5.54 7.78 -10.46
C ALA A 159 -6.34 6.87 -9.50
N LEU A 160 -7.54 7.28 -9.09
CA LEU A 160 -8.41 6.48 -8.21
C LEU A 160 -8.78 5.13 -8.85
N VAL A 161 -9.13 5.12 -10.13
CA VAL A 161 -9.45 3.89 -10.87
C VAL A 161 -8.24 2.96 -10.95
N ILE A 162 -7.05 3.50 -11.22
CA ILE A 162 -5.81 2.71 -11.27
C ILE A 162 -5.49 2.12 -9.90
N LEU A 163 -5.54 2.91 -8.83
CA LEU A 163 -5.21 2.45 -7.47
C LEU A 163 -6.19 1.35 -7.00
N PHE A 164 -7.50 1.55 -7.23
CA PHE A 164 -8.51 0.53 -6.95
C PHE A 164 -8.30 -0.73 -7.81
N GLY A 165 -8.11 -0.56 -9.11
CA GLY A 165 -7.97 -1.65 -10.08
C GLY A 165 -6.73 -2.51 -9.81
N LEU A 166 -5.58 -1.89 -9.56
CA LEU A 166 -4.34 -2.59 -9.21
C LEU A 166 -4.49 -3.36 -7.89
N SER A 167 -5.13 -2.77 -6.90
CA SER A 167 -5.40 -3.44 -5.61
C SER A 167 -6.28 -4.66 -5.80
N LEU A 168 -7.38 -4.50 -6.53
CA LEU A 168 -8.33 -5.58 -6.79
C LEU A 168 -7.68 -6.69 -7.60
N PHE A 169 -6.94 -6.33 -8.64
CA PHE A 169 -6.20 -7.25 -9.49
C PHE A 169 -5.17 -8.06 -8.67
N TRP A 170 -4.32 -7.37 -7.91
CA TRP A 170 -3.27 -8.02 -7.11
C TRP A 170 -3.86 -8.96 -6.07
N PHE A 171 -4.76 -8.48 -5.21
CA PHE A 171 -5.31 -9.31 -4.13
C PHE A 171 -6.22 -10.43 -4.65
N SER A 172 -6.92 -10.23 -5.77
CA SER A 172 -7.70 -11.30 -6.40
C SER A 172 -6.80 -12.37 -7.01
N SER A 173 -5.71 -11.95 -7.68
CA SER A 173 -4.70 -12.86 -8.22
C SER A 173 -4.06 -13.65 -7.08
N LEU A 174 -3.70 -12.97 -6.00
CA LEU A 174 -3.16 -13.58 -4.79
C LEU A 174 -4.13 -14.61 -4.20
N ALA A 175 -5.41 -14.28 -4.05
CA ALA A 175 -6.45 -15.19 -3.59
C ALA A 175 -6.63 -16.42 -4.50
N TRP A 176 -6.49 -16.25 -5.81
CA TRP A 176 -6.63 -17.33 -6.77
C TRP A 176 -5.42 -18.25 -6.78
N MET A 177 -4.22 -17.66 -6.81
CA MET A 177 -2.94 -18.36 -6.89
C MET A 177 -2.60 -19.10 -5.59
N LEU A 178 -2.87 -18.52 -4.42
CA LEU A 178 -2.50 -19.09 -3.10
C LEU A 178 -3.37 -20.26 -2.62
N SER A 179 -4.26 -20.78 -3.45
CA SER A 179 -5.01 -22.00 -3.15
C SER A 179 -4.16 -23.28 -2.98
N THR A 180 -2.83 -23.20 -3.10
CA THR A 180 -1.92 -24.36 -2.98
C THR A 180 -0.75 -24.07 -2.06
N GLN A 181 -0.47 -25.01 -1.13
CA GLN A 181 0.60 -24.89 -0.12
C GLN A 181 1.98 -24.56 -0.73
N ARG A 182 2.29 -25.12 -1.91
CA ARG A 182 3.55 -24.87 -2.64
C ARG A 182 3.76 -23.40 -2.98
N LEU A 183 2.70 -22.68 -3.36
CA LEU A 183 2.82 -21.29 -3.74
C LEU A 183 2.97 -20.38 -2.51
N GLN A 184 2.37 -20.77 -1.39
CA GLN A 184 2.56 -20.08 -0.12
C GLN A 184 4.02 -20.09 0.30
N THR A 185 4.69 -21.24 0.22
CA THR A 185 6.12 -21.37 0.57
C THR A 185 6.98 -20.55 -0.39
N ARG A 186 6.67 -20.54 -1.69
CA ARG A 186 7.38 -19.71 -2.67
C ARG A 186 7.19 -18.21 -2.45
N LEU A 187 5.98 -17.77 -2.08
CA LEU A 187 5.72 -16.36 -1.75
C LEU A 187 6.43 -15.94 -0.46
N GLN A 188 6.48 -16.81 0.54
CA GLN A 188 7.27 -16.58 1.76
C GLN A 188 8.77 -16.45 1.43
N GLN A 189 9.30 -17.35 0.59
CA GLN A 189 10.68 -17.28 0.12
C GLN A 189 10.96 -16.05 -0.74
N ALA A 190 9.96 -15.59 -1.52
CA ALA A 190 10.06 -14.35 -2.30
C ALA A 190 9.98 -13.09 -1.43
N GLY A 191 9.51 -13.21 -0.18
CA GLY A 191 9.32 -12.09 0.75
C GLY A 191 10.57 -11.24 0.93
N ILE A 192 11.75 -11.86 0.98
CA ILE A 192 13.03 -11.14 1.07
C ILE A 192 13.29 -10.22 -0.14
N TYR A 193 12.95 -10.67 -1.35
CA TYR A 193 13.13 -9.88 -2.57
C TYR A 193 12.09 -8.77 -2.67
N ILE A 194 10.85 -9.07 -2.25
CA ILE A 194 9.76 -8.10 -2.20
C ILE A 194 10.07 -6.99 -1.19
N ASP A 195 10.50 -7.34 0.01
CA ASP A 195 10.93 -6.38 1.04
C ASP A 195 12.12 -5.56 0.57
N GLY A 196 13.09 -6.18 -0.12
CA GLY A 196 14.24 -5.49 -0.69
C GLY A 196 13.81 -4.44 -1.72
N LEU A 197 12.94 -4.81 -2.66
CA LEU A 197 12.42 -3.91 -3.69
C LEU A 197 11.61 -2.76 -3.07
N CYS A 198 10.68 -3.06 -2.15
CA CYS A 198 9.92 -2.05 -1.41
C CYS A 198 10.86 -1.11 -0.65
N GLY A 199 11.88 -1.69 -0.01
CA GLY A 199 12.88 -0.98 0.77
C GLY A 199 13.64 0.05 -0.05
N VAL A 200 14.18 -0.36 -1.20
CA VAL A 200 14.89 0.54 -2.13
C VAL A 200 13.96 1.64 -2.64
N VAL A 201 12.79 1.26 -3.18
CA VAL A 201 11.88 2.22 -3.83
C VAL A 201 11.35 3.25 -2.85
N PHE A 202 10.87 2.84 -1.68
CA PHE A 202 10.36 3.77 -0.69
C PHE A 202 11.45 4.66 -0.08
N THR A 203 12.67 4.13 0.10
CA THR A 203 13.81 4.94 0.56
C THR A 203 14.15 6.02 -0.45
N LEU A 204 14.24 5.67 -1.74
CA LEU A 204 14.55 6.63 -2.81
C LEU A 204 13.46 7.68 -2.96
N VAL A 205 12.20 7.24 -3.03
CA VAL A 205 11.05 8.16 -3.16
C VAL A 205 10.96 9.07 -1.94
N GLY A 206 10.96 8.50 -0.72
CA GLY A 206 10.90 9.27 0.52
C GLY A 206 12.05 10.27 0.65
N GLY A 207 13.27 9.85 0.34
CA GLY A 207 14.45 10.73 0.32
C GLY A 207 14.34 11.85 -0.72
N SER A 208 13.87 11.54 -1.93
CA SER A 208 13.70 12.55 -2.99
C SER A 208 12.68 13.61 -2.61
N ILE A 209 11.57 13.22 -1.96
CA ILE A 209 10.51 14.12 -1.50
C ILE A 209 11.09 15.08 -0.44
N LEU A 210 11.81 14.54 0.55
CA LEU A 210 12.42 15.36 1.60
C LEU A 210 13.40 16.39 1.02
N VAL A 211 14.29 15.97 0.12
CA VAL A 211 15.24 16.87 -0.54
C VAL A 211 14.51 17.95 -1.34
N GLN A 212 13.47 17.58 -2.08
CA GLN A 212 12.71 18.52 -2.90
C GLN A 212 11.96 19.54 -2.03
N THR A 213 11.23 19.09 -1.00
CA THR A 213 10.46 19.98 -0.13
C THR A 213 11.37 20.92 0.66
N ILE A 214 12.52 20.45 1.16
CA ILE A 214 13.49 21.30 1.88
C ILE A 214 14.06 22.38 0.96
N ARG A 215 14.38 22.05 -0.31
CA ARG A 215 14.88 23.04 -1.28
C ARG A 215 13.87 24.16 -1.52
N THR A 216 12.59 23.84 -1.64
CA THR A 216 11.51 24.82 -1.80
C THR A 216 11.34 25.75 -0.60
N PHE A 217 11.79 25.36 0.59
CA PHE A 217 11.75 26.21 1.78
C PHE A 217 12.98 27.13 1.92
N ILE A 218 14.13 26.72 1.38
CA ILE A 218 15.41 27.42 1.56
C ILE A 218 15.72 28.35 0.38
N GLY A 219 15.23 28.05 -0.82
CA GLY A 219 15.39 28.86 -2.03
C GLY A 219 14.15 29.68 -2.35
#